data_AF-A0A4V1STL5-F1
#
_entry.id   AF-A0A4V1STL5-F1
#
_cell.length_a   1.000
_cell.length_b   1.000
_cell.length_c   1.000
_cell.angle_alpha   90.00
_cell.angle_beta   90.00
_cell.angle_gamma   90.00
#
_symmetry.space_group_name_H-M   'P 1'
#
loop_
_entity.id
_entity.type
_entity.pdbx_description
1 polymer ?
#
loop_
_entity_poly.entity_id
_entity_poly.type
_entity_poly.pdbx_seq_one_letter_code
_entity_poly.pdbx_strand_id
1 'polypeptide(L)'
;MFFIALFPVFAAFVSWIVFKIFTVILLEGFYKKRNELGRRIADLVAEQDLAKKLEQMIAADQIKAYEPLIAEKISTFLDQKLQKKLPVLAMFSGDKLMLQAKEVVMEEIMDSLPALMQEIAQKEFNNEQIAAKVSTAISKLPAAEWERKVNTLLGPILSKIQMAAAILGFILGILFVLFLVLYYYIFLQGVK
;
A
#
# COMPACT_ATOMS: atom_id res chain seq x y z
N MET A 1 2.51 -51.23 23.37
CA MET A 1 1.42 -50.22 23.40
C MET A 1 1.93 -48.78 23.51
N PHE A 2 2.93 -48.46 24.34
CA PHE A 2 3.42 -47.08 24.53
C PHE A 2 3.91 -46.36 23.25
N PHE A 3 4.55 -47.09 22.32
CA PHE A 3 5.06 -46.52 21.06
C PHE A 3 3.97 -46.04 20.09
N ILE A 4 2.76 -46.58 20.17
CA ILE A 4 1.64 -46.21 19.27
C ILE A 4 1.08 -44.84 19.65
N ALA A 5 1.08 -44.50 20.94
CA ALA A 5 0.61 -43.20 21.43
C ALA A 5 1.55 -42.03 21.07
N LEU A 6 2.81 -42.30 20.71
CA LEU A 6 3.77 -41.28 20.30
C LEU A 6 3.56 -40.82 18.84
N PHE A 7 2.86 -41.62 18.04
CA PHE A 7 2.69 -41.38 16.60
C PHE A 7 2.04 -40.03 16.25
N PRO A 8 0.96 -39.57 16.94
CA PRO A 8 0.34 -38.29 16.63
C PRO A 8 1.26 -37.09 16.90
N VAL A 9 2.08 -37.17 17.94
CA VAL A 9 3.07 -36.14 18.28
C VAL A 9 4.16 -36.09 17.21
N PHE A 10 4.61 -37.25 16.74
CA PHE A 10 5.58 -37.32 15.65
C PHE A 10 5.00 -36.78 14.33
N ALA A 11 3.75 -37.12 14.00
CA ALA A 11 3.06 -36.61 12.82
C ALA A 11 2.90 -35.07 12.86
N ALA A 12 2.57 -34.50 14.01
CA ALA A 12 2.51 -33.06 14.22
C ALA A 12 3.89 -32.41 14.01
N PHE A 13 4.94 -33.00 14.56
CA PHE A 13 6.31 -32.49 14.46
C PHE A 13 6.83 -32.52 13.02
N VAL A 14 6.63 -33.64 12.31
CA VAL A 14 7.00 -33.76 10.90
C VAL A 14 6.25 -32.74 10.04
N SER A 15 4.93 -32.61 10.24
CA SER A 15 4.10 -31.64 9.51
C SER A 15 4.56 -30.20 9.73
N TRP A 16 4.92 -29.85 10.97
CA TRP A 16 5.48 -28.55 11.30
C TRP A 16 6.83 -28.29 10.59
N ILE A 17 7.75 -29.26 10.60
CA ILE A 17 9.05 -29.15 9.91
C ILE A 17 8.86 -28.96 8.41
N VAL A 18 8.00 -29.77 7.78
CA VAL A 18 7.73 -29.68 6.34
C VAL A 18 7.24 -28.29 5.96
N PHE A 19 6.27 -27.75 6.71
CA PHE A 19 5.75 -26.41 6.45
C PHE A 19 6.77 -25.30 6.76
N LYS A 20 7.66 -25.52 7.73
CA LYS A 20 8.76 -24.59 8.01
C LYS A 20 9.75 -24.51 6.85
N ILE A 21 10.14 -25.65 6.28
CA ILE A 21 11.00 -25.71 5.09
C ILE A 21 10.30 -25.05 3.90
N PHE A 22 9.03 -25.37 3.68
CA PHE A 22 8.21 -24.75 2.64
C PHE A 22 8.18 -23.22 2.76
N THR A 23 8.04 -22.70 3.99
CA THR A 23 8.02 -21.25 4.26
C THR A 23 9.34 -20.57 3.85
N VAL A 24 10.49 -21.19 4.15
CA VAL A 24 11.81 -20.65 3.77
C VAL A 24 11.95 -20.60 2.25
N ILE A 25 11.62 -21.70 1.57
CA ILE A 25 11.67 -21.78 0.10
C ILE A 25 10.74 -20.75 -0.54
N LEU A 26 9.53 -20.60 0.01
CA LEU A 26 8.54 -19.65 -0.49
C LEU A 26 9.04 -18.20 -0.34
N LEU A 27 9.56 -17.83 0.83
CA LEU A 27 10.09 -16.49 1.10
C LEU A 27 11.29 -16.17 0.21
N GLU A 28 12.23 -17.10 0.03
CA GLU A 28 13.34 -16.93 -0.92
C GLU A 28 12.84 -16.67 -2.36
N GLY A 29 11.75 -17.34 -2.76
CA GLY A 29 11.09 -17.10 -4.05
C GLY A 29 10.61 -15.65 -4.19
N PHE A 30 9.96 -15.10 -3.16
CA PHE A 30 9.53 -13.69 -3.14
C PHE A 30 10.72 -12.72 -3.13
N TYR A 31 11.82 -13.06 -2.46
CA TYR A 31 13.02 -12.22 -2.43
C TYR A 31 13.68 -12.15 -3.82
N LYS A 32 13.82 -13.29 -4.50
CA LYS A 32 14.40 -13.37 -5.86
C LYS A 32 13.52 -12.70 -6.92
N LYS A 33 12.19 -12.75 -6.75
CA LYS A 33 11.21 -12.15 -7.67
C LYS A 33 10.93 -10.66 -7.44
N ARG A 34 11.75 -9.96 -6.65
CA ARG A 34 11.61 -8.52 -6.34
C ARG A 34 11.31 -7.66 -7.57
N ASN A 35 12.11 -7.79 -8.62
CA ASN A 35 11.96 -6.94 -9.81
C ASN A 35 10.67 -7.27 -10.59
N GLU A 36 10.28 -8.55 -10.64
CA GLU A 36 9.02 -8.98 -11.27
C GLU A 36 7.81 -8.46 -10.49
N LEU A 37 7.86 -8.52 -9.15
CA LEU A 37 6.83 -7.98 -8.27
C LEU A 37 6.76 -6.45 -8.37
N GLY A 38 7.91 -5.77 -8.46
CA GLY A 38 7.96 -4.34 -8.71
C GLY A 38 7.27 -3.93 -10.01
N ARG A 39 7.47 -4.70 -11.08
CA ARG A 39 6.77 -4.48 -12.36
C ARG A 39 5.28 -4.73 -12.23
N ARG A 40 4.86 -5.85 -11.63
CA ARG A 40 3.43 -6.14 -11.42
C ARG A 40 2.73 -5.08 -10.56
N ILE A 41 3.40 -4.55 -9.55
CA ILE A 41 2.88 -3.43 -8.73
C ILE A 41 2.78 -2.16 -9.60
N ALA A 42 3.78 -1.89 -10.42
CA ALA A 42 3.74 -0.77 -11.36
C ALA A 42 2.58 -0.90 -12.37
N ASP A 43 2.36 -2.09 -12.92
CA ASP A 43 1.26 -2.38 -13.85
C ASP A 43 -0.10 -2.15 -13.16
N LEU A 44 -0.28 -2.64 -11.92
CA LEU A 44 -1.49 -2.40 -11.11
C LEU A 44 -1.70 -0.91 -10.80
N VAL A 45 -0.63 -0.15 -10.65
CA VAL A 45 -0.68 1.30 -10.44
C VAL A 45 -1.02 2.02 -11.76
N ALA A 46 -0.54 1.54 -12.91
CA ALA A 46 -0.87 2.07 -14.21
C ALA A 46 -2.35 1.86 -14.58
N GLU A 47 -2.91 0.71 -14.18
CA GLU A 47 -4.33 0.38 -14.36
C GLU A 47 -5.25 1.22 -13.47
N GLN A 48 -4.74 1.73 -12.34
CA GLN A 48 -5.49 2.68 -11.52
C GLN A 48 -5.45 4.07 -12.16
N ASP A 49 -6.63 4.65 -12.32
CA ASP A 49 -6.79 6.01 -12.87
C ASP A 49 -6.43 7.07 -11.83
N LEU A 50 -5.16 7.08 -11.42
CA LEU A 50 -4.62 8.03 -10.44
C LEU A 50 -4.65 9.45 -10.98
N ALA A 51 -4.44 9.63 -12.28
CA ALA A 51 -4.59 10.89 -12.97
C ALA A 51 -6.00 11.47 -12.75
N LYS A 52 -7.06 10.71 -13.03
CA LYS A 52 -8.44 11.15 -12.81
C LYS A 52 -8.76 11.43 -11.34
N LYS A 53 -8.19 10.65 -10.42
CA LYS A 53 -8.35 10.91 -8.98
C LYS A 53 -7.70 12.23 -8.56
N LEU A 54 -6.53 12.55 -9.10
CA LEU A 54 -5.86 13.84 -8.93
C LEU A 54 -6.70 14.97 -9.57
N GLU A 55 -7.21 14.78 -10.78
CA GLU A 55 -8.09 15.76 -11.44
C GLU A 55 -9.33 16.06 -10.59
N GLN A 56 -9.94 15.05 -9.95
CA GLN A 56 -11.07 15.24 -9.04
C GLN A 56 -10.68 16.02 -7.77
N MET A 57 -9.48 15.80 -7.22
CA MET A 57 -8.99 16.55 -6.07
C MET A 57 -8.68 18.01 -6.39
N ILE A 58 -8.41 18.32 -7.66
CA ILE A 58 -8.07 19.66 -8.11
C ILE A 58 -9.19 20.31 -8.95
N ALA A 59 -10.38 19.71 -8.93
CA ALA A 59 -11.55 20.28 -9.58
C ALA A 59 -11.88 21.66 -8.96
N ALA A 60 -12.46 22.54 -9.77
CA ALA A 60 -12.82 23.90 -9.36
C ALA A 60 -13.63 23.95 -8.05
N ASP A 61 -14.50 22.96 -7.84
CA ASP A 61 -15.32 22.83 -6.63
C ASP A 61 -14.50 22.59 -5.36
N GLN A 62 -13.40 21.84 -5.46
CA GLN A 62 -12.48 21.62 -4.34
C GLN A 62 -11.60 22.84 -4.10
N ILE A 63 -11.18 23.54 -5.16
CA ILE A 63 -10.38 24.77 -5.06
C ILE A 63 -11.16 25.89 -4.35
N LYS A 64 -12.48 26.00 -4.58
CA LYS A 64 -13.36 26.93 -3.86
C LYS A 64 -13.30 26.76 -2.34
N ALA A 65 -13.11 25.53 -1.84
CA ALA A 65 -12.94 25.31 -0.40
C ALA A 65 -11.69 26.00 0.18
N TYR A 66 -10.71 26.34 -0.67
CA TYR A 66 -9.49 27.04 -0.30
C TYR A 66 -9.56 28.55 -0.56
N GLU A 67 -10.68 29.07 -1.07
CA GLU A 67 -10.90 30.51 -1.32
C GLU A 67 -10.52 31.39 -0.11
N PRO A 68 -10.86 31.06 1.15
CA PRO A 68 -10.48 31.89 2.30
C PRO A 68 -8.95 32.00 2.47
N LEU A 69 -8.23 30.90 2.22
CA LEU A 69 -6.78 30.83 2.34
C LEU A 69 -6.08 31.56 1.18
N ILE A 70 -6.66 31.47 -0.02
CA ILE A 70 -6.22 32.24 -1.18
C ILE A 70 -6.44 33.74 -0.92
N ALA A 71 -7.57 34.12 -0.34
CA ALA A 71 -7.92 35.51 -0.03
C ALA A 71 -6.94 36.12 0.97
N GLU A 72 -6.59 35.38 2.01
CA GLU A 72 -5.60 35.79 3.00
C GLU A 72 -4.23 36.05 2.35
N LYS A 73 -3.79 35.16 1.45
CA LYS A 73 -2.51 35.32 0.73
C LYS A 73 -2.52 36.50 -0.24
N ILE A 74 -3.63 36.71 -0.97
CA ILE A 74 -3.80 37.87 -1.84
C ILE A 74 -3.77 39.15 -1.01
N SER A 75 -4.51 39.21 0.09
CA SER A 75 -4.51 40.38 0.98
C SER A 75 -3.11 40.65 1.53
N THR A 76 -2.42 39.62 2.02
CA THR A 76 -1.04 39.76 2.52
C THR A 76 -0.08 40.24 1.45
N PHE A 77 -0.21 39.75 0.21
CA PHE A 77 0.63 40.18 -0.90
C PHE A 77 0.38 41.66 -1.24
N LEU A 78 -0.87 42.07 -1.39
CA LEU A 78 -1.23 43.44 -1.78
C LEU A 78 -0.96 44.44 -0.66
N ASP A 79 -1.23 44.08 0.60
CA ASP A 79 -1.10 44.99 1.74
C ASP A 79 0.36 45.11 2.23
N GLN A 80 1.16 44.06 2.15
CA GLN A 80 2.52 44.08 2.68
C GLN A 80 3.59 44.07 1.60
N LYS A 81 3.52 43.11 0.67
CA LYS A 81 4.61 42.87 -0.29
C LYS A 81 4.59 43.86 -1.45
N LEU A 82 3.41 44.17 -1.98
CA LEU A 82 3.24 45.10 -3.09
C LEU A 82 3.63 46.52 -2.68
N GLN A 83 3.18 46.99 -1.52
CA GLN A 83 3.52 48.33 -1.01
C GLN A 83 5.01 48.50 -0.76
N LYS A 84 5.67 47.46 -0.24
CA LYS A 84 7.12 47.47 0.00
C LYS A 84 7.94 47.48 -1.31
N LYS A 85 7.44 46.84 -2.37
CA LYS A 85 8.11 46.73 -3.67
C LYS A 85 7.78 47.90 -4.61
N LEU A 86 6.58 48.47 -4.48
CA LEU A 86 6.05 49.55 -5.30
C LEU A 86 5.41 50.61 -4.38
N PRO A 87 6.23 51.48 -3.74
CA PRO A 87 5.76 52.45 -2.75
C PRO A 87 4.74 53.46 -3.31
N VAL A 88 4.79 53.72 -4.61
CA VAL A 88 3.83 54.60 -5.31
C VAL A 88 2.40 54.04 -5.22
N LEU A 89 2.25 52.71 -5.18
CA LEU A 89 0.95 52.05 -5.04
C LEU A 89 0.44 52.02 -3.58
N ALA A 90 1.31 52.29 -2.60
CA ALA A 90 0.93 52.30 -1.18
C ALA A 90 -0.01 53.46 -0.83
N MET A 91 0.01 54.56 -1.60
CA MET A 91 -0.93 55.67 -1.45
C MET A 91 -2.39 55.26 -1.71
N PHE A 92 -2.62 54.16 -2.42
CA PHE A 92 -3.95 53.64 -2.76
C PHE A 92 -4.39 52.49 -1.84
N SER A 93 -3.60 52.14 -0.82
CA SER A 93 -3.81 50.97 0.07
C SER A 93 -5.14 50.94 0.83
N GLY A 94 -5.80 52.08 1.03
CA GLY A 94 -7.09 52.16 1.73
C GLY A 94 -8.24 52.56 0.81
N ASP A 95 -7.97 52.69 -0.49
CA ASP A 95 -8.91 53.25 -1.44
C ASP A 95 -9.73 52.16 -2.12
N LYS A 96 -10.89 52.52 -2.65
CA LYS A 96 -11.82 51.57 -3.30
C LYS A 96 -11.14 50.78 -4.44
N LEU A 97 -10.11 51.37 -5.04
CA LEU A 97 -9.27 50.75 -6.07
C LEU A 97 -8.50 49.50 -5.58
N MET A 98 -8.03 49.47 -4.34
CA MET A 98 -7.29 48.32 -3.80
C MET A 98 -8.24 47.14 -3.51
N LEU A 99 -9.47 47.43 -3.07
CA LEU A 99 -10.51 46.41 -2.91
C LEU A 99 -10.92 45.82 -4.26
N GLN A 100 -11.11 46.66 -5.28
CA GLN A 100 -11.39 46.20 -6.64
C GLN A 100 -10.23 45.37 -7.22
N ALA A 101 -8.97 45.77 -6.95
CA ALA A 101 -7.82 44.97 -7.35
C ALA A 101 -7.78 43.60 -6.65
N LYS A 102 -8.14 43.54 -5.36
CA LYS A 102 -8.27 42.26 -4.62
C LYS A 102 -9.33 41.36 -5.25
N GLU A 103 -10.50 41.91 -5.57
CA GLU A 103 -11.62 41.18 -6.19
C GLU A 103 -11.23 40.63 -7.57
N VAL A 104 -10.69 41.47 -8.46
CA VAL A 104 -10.28 41.06 -9.82
C VAL A 104 -9.18 40.00 -9.78
N VAL A 105 -8.18 40.15 -8.90
CA VAL A 105 -7.11 39.15 -8.76
C VAL A 105 -7.64 37.85 -8.19
N MET A 106 -8.59 37.90 -7.25
CA MET A 106 -9.23 36.70 -6.73
C MET A 106 -10.00 35.97 -7.83
N GLU A 107 -10.83 36.69 -8.59
CA GLU A 107 -11.62 36.13 -9.68
C GLU A 107 -10.71 35.45 -10.73
N GLU A 108 -9.65 36.14 -11.15
CA GLU A 108 -8.68 35.60 -12.12
C GLU A 108 -7.97 34.35 -11.58
N ILE A 109 -7.57 34.33 -10.30
CA ILE A 109 -6.95 33.14 -9.70
C ILE A 109 -7.95 31.99 -9.62
N MET A 110 -9.19 32.24 -9.23
CA MET A 110 -10.21 31.21 -9.10
C MET A 110 -10.61 30.60 -10.46
N ASP A 111 -10.50 31.36 -11.54
CA ASP A 111 -10.76 30.89 -12.90
C ASP A 111 -9.55 30.17 -13.52
N SER A 112 -8.35 30.74 -13.38
CA SER A 112 -7.12 30.24 -14.03
C SER A 112 -6.44 29.10 -13.29
N LEU A 113 -6.50 29.07 -11.95
CA LEU A 113 -5.78 28.07 -11.15
C LEU A 113 -6.25 26.62 -11.42
N PRO A 114 -7.57 26.32 -11.52
CA PRO A 114 -8.04 24.97 -11.85
C PRO A 114 -7.50 24.47 -13.20
N ALA A 115 -7.54 25.31 -14.23
CA ALA A 115 -7.07 24.95 -15.57
C ALA A 115 -5.56 24.64 -15.60
N LEU A 116 -4.76 25.49 -14.94
CA LEU A 116 -3.31 25.28 -14.81
C LEU A 116 -2.99 23.97 -14.08
N MET A 117 -3.70 23.69 -12.99
CA MET A 117 -3.48 22.46 -12.23
C MET A 117 -3.91 21.21 -13.01
N GLN A 118 -4.98 21.29 -13.81
CA GLN A 118 -5.36 20.19 -14.70
C GLN A 118 -4.29 19.91 -15.75
N GLU A 119 -3.73 20.96 -16.37
CA GLU A 119 -2.66 20.80 -17.36
C GLU A 119 -1.39 20.17 -16.73
N ILE A 120 -1.03 20.60 -15.51
CA ILE A 120 0.08 20.00 -14.76
C ILE A 120 -0.23 18.54 -14.39
N ALA A 121 -1.45 18.24 -13.93
CA ALA A 121 -1.88 16.89 -13.59
C ALA A 121 -1.73 15.94 -14.80
N GLN A 122 -2.19 16.37 -15.98
CA GLN A 122 -2.12 15.56 -17.19
C GLN A 122 -0.69 15.33 -17.69
N LYS A 123 0.19 16.33 -17.59
CA LYS A 123 1.59 16.22 -18.07
C LYS A 123 2.50 15.44 -17.11
N GLU A 124 2.40 15.70 -15.81
CA GLU A 124 3.33 15.18 -14.80
C GLU A 124 2.82 13.91 -14.09
N PHE A 125 1.49 13.72 -14.03
CA PHE A 125 0.84 12.61 -13.32
C PHE A 125 0.17 11.63 -14.27
N ASN A 126 0.77 11.41 -15.45
CA ASN A 126 0.39 10.27 -16.29
C ASN A 126 0.67 8.95 -15.54
N ASN A 127 -0.33 8.06 -15.52
CA ASN A 127 -0.28 6.75 -14.88
C ASN A 127 0.97 5.95 -15.29
N GLU A 128 1.43 6.04 -16.54
CA GLU A 128 2.65 5.35 -17.02
C GLU A 128 3.93 5.88 -16.35
N GLN A 129 4.05 7.20 -16.17
CA GLN A 129 5.20 7.79 -15.51
C GLN A 129 5.21 7.46 -14.01
N ILE A 130 4.04 7.45 -13.38
CA ILE A 130 3.88 7.05 -11.99
C ILE A 130 4.29 5.57 -11.83
N ALA A 131 3.82 4.68 -12.69
CA ALA A 131 4.19 3.27 -12.71
C ALA A 131 5.71 3.08 -12.90
N ALA A 132 6.32 3.80 -13.85
CA ALA A 132 7.77 3.76 -14.07
C ALA A 132 8.57 4.22 -12.84
N LYS A 133 8.11 5.29 -12.16
CA LYS A 133 8.70 5.77 -10.90
C LYS A 133 8.59 4.73 -9.79
N VAL A 134 7.44 4.07 -9.65
CA VAL A 134 7.21 3.00 -8.66
C VAL A 134 8.13 1.79 -8.93
N SER A 135 8.19 1.30 -10.16
CA SER A 135 9.07 0.18 -10.53
C SER A 135 10.54 0.49 -10.23
N THR A 136 10.97 1.72 -10.56
CA THR A 136 12.34 2.19 -10.30
C THR A 136 12.60 2.32 -8.80
N ALA A 137 11.65 2.85 -8.03
CA ALA A 137 11.77 2.96 -6.59
C ALA A 137 11.94 1.58 -5.94
N ILE A 138 11.12 0.60 -6.34
CA ILE A 138 11.21 -0.79 -5.84
C ILE A 138 12.56 -1.43 -6.22
N SER A 139 13.04 -1.19 -7.44
CA SER A 139 14.33 -1.73 -7.91
C SER A 139 15.53 -1.13 -7.17
N LYS A 140 15.43 0.13 -6.74
CA LYS A 140 16.47 0.85 -5.99
C LYS A 140 16.47 0.54 -4.50
N LEU A 141 15.40 -0.08 -3.96
CA LEU A 141 15.37 -0.47 -2.55
C LEU A 141 16.49 -1.46 -2.24
N PRO A 142 17.22 -1.29 -1.12
CA PRO A 142 18.18 -2.27 -0.65
C PRO A 142 17.51 -3.64 -0.45
N ALA A 143 18.21 -4.73 -0.80
CA ALA A 143 17.67 -6.09 -0.67
C ALA A 143 17.20 -6.39 0.75
N ALA A 144 17.96 -5.97 1.77
CA ALA A 144 17.61 -6.14 3.18
C ALA A 144 16.30 -5.44 3.57
N GLU A 145 16.02 -4.26 2.99
CA GLU A 145 14.75 -3.56 3.25
C GLU A 145 13.57 -4.24 2.58
N TRP A 146 13.76 -4.76 1.36
CA TRP A 146 12.75 -5.55 0.66
C TRP A 146 12.41 -6.82 1.45
N GLU A 147 13.42 -7.59 1.85
CA GLU A 147 13.24 -8.80 2.65
C GLU A 147 12.52 -8.52 3.96
N ARG A 148 12.91 -7.44 4.67
CA ARG A 148 12.22 -7.01 5.90
C ARG A 148 10.75 -6.68 5.66
N LYS A 149 10.42 -5.96 4.58
CA LYS A 149 9.02 -5.62 4.23
C LYS A 149 8.21 -6.86 3.85
N VAL A 150 8.78 -7.77 3.06
CA VAL A 150 8.12 -9.02 2.70
C VAL A 150 7.91 -9.91 3.93
N ASN A 151 8.92 -10.05 4.80
CA ASN A 151 8.82 -10.87 6.01
C ASN A 151 7.85 -10.26 7.05
N THR A 152 7.76 -8.94 7.17
CA THR A 152 6.80 -8.30 8.08
C THR A 152 5.35 -8.52 7.64
N LEU A 153 5.09 -8.62 6.34
CA LEU A 153 3.75 -8.89 5.80
C LEU A 153 3.42 -10.39 5.79
N LEU A 154 4.32 -11.22 5.23
CA LEU A 154 4.06 -12.64 5.01
C LEU A 154 4.45 -13.52 6.21
N GLY A 155 5.46 -13.13 6.99
CA GLY A 155 5.96 -13.92 8.12
C GLY A 155 4.88 -14.26 9.14
N PRO A 156 4.08 -13.31 9.63
CA PRO A 156 2.97 -13.60 10.55
C PRO A 156 1.94 -14.56 9.97
N ILE A 157 1.60 -14.41 8.68
CA ILE A 157 0.61 -15.26 8.00
C ILE A 157 1.16 -16.69 7.87
N LEU A 158 2.40 -16.84 7.41
CA LEU A 158 3.06 -18.13 7.23
C LEU A 158 3.27 -18.84 8.58
N SER A 159 3.57 -18.11 9.65
CA SER A 159 3.68 -18.69 11.01
C SER A 159 2.36 -19.27 11.52
N LYS A 160 1.23 -18.61 11.23
CA LYS A 160 -0.11 -19.13 11.55
C LYS A 160 -0.41 -20.41 10.77
N ILE A 161 -0.02 -20.46 9.49
CA ILE A 161 -0.16 -21.66 8.65
C ILE A 161 0.70 -22.81 9.18
N GLN A 162 1.93 -22.54 9.64
CA GLN A 162 2.78 -23.56 10.28
C GLN A 162 2.12 -24.16 11.53
N MET A 163 1.47 -23.34 12.35
CA MET A 163 0.72 -23.82 13.52
C MET A 163 -0.49 -24.66 13.10
N ALA A 164 -1.25 -24.20 12.10
CA ALA A 164 -2.38 -24.95 11.57
C ALA A 164 -1.95 -26.31 10.99
N ALA A 165 -0.81 -26.36 10.29
CA ALA A 165 -0.23 -27.60 9.78
C ALA A 165 0.18 -28.57 10.90
N ALA A 166 0.72 -28.08 12.01
CA ALA A 166 1.03 -28.92 13.17
C ALA A 166 -0.23 -29.52 13.79
N ILE A 167 -1.29 -28.72 13.94
CA ILE A 167 -2.59 -29.18 14.45
C ILE A 167 -3.21 -30.22 13.52
N LEU A 168 -3.19 -29.97 12.20
CA LEU A 168 -3.68 -30.93 11.21
C LEU A 168 -2.87 -32.23 11.22
N GLY A 169 -1.55 -32.14 11.31
CA GLY A 169 -0.68 -33.31 11.46
C GLY A 169 -0.98 -34.13 12.71
N PHE A 170 -1.29 -33.46 13.82
CA PHE A 170 -1.71 -34.12 15.06
C PHE A 170 -3.05 -34.85 14.90
N ILE A 171 -4.07 -34.18 14.33
CA ILE A 171 -5.39 -34.77 14.09
C ILE A 171 -5.29 -35.99 13.16
N LEU A 172 -4.54 -35.88 12.06
CA LEU A 172 -4.31 -36.99 11.13
C LEU A 172 -3.57 -38.15 11.81
N GLY A 173 -2.62 -37.84 12.69
CA GLY A 173 -1.93 -38.85 13.49
C GLY A 173 -2.86 -39.61 14.44
N ILE A 174 -3.80 -38.92 15.10
CA ILE A 174 -4.84 -39.56 15.94
C ILE A 174 -5.72 -40.48 15.09
N LEU A 175 -6.22 -39.97 13.95
CA LEU A 175 -7.06 -40.75 13.05
C LEU A 175 -6.35 -42.01 12.56
N PHE A 176 -5.06 -41.90 12.21
CA PHE A 176 -4.26 -43.04 11.78
C PHE A 176 -4.15 -44.12 12.87
N VAL A 177 -3.88 -43.72 14.12
CA VAL A 177 -3.84 -44.66 15.25
C VAL A 177 -5.21 -45.32 15.46
N LEU A 178 -6.29 -44.56 15.36
CA LEU A 178 -7.65 -45.08 15.52
C LEU A 178 -7.99 -46.12 14.44
N PHE A 179 -7.67 -45.83 13.17
CA PHE A 179 -7.84 -46.79 12.08
C PHE A 179 -6.98 -48.04 12.27
N LEU A 180 -5.74 -47.90 12.75
CA LEU A 180 -4.84 -49.01 12.99
C LEU A 180 -5.36 -49.94 14.11
N VAL A 181 -5.90 -49.36 15.18
CA VAL A 181 -6.53 -50.13 16.27
C VAL A 181 -7.81 -50.83 15.80
N LEU A 182 -8.67 -50.13 15.04
CA LEU A 182 -9.89 -50.72 14.48
C LEU A 182 -9.58 -51.90 13.54
N TYR A 183 -8.60 -51.71 12.65
CA TYR A 183 -8.12 -52.76 11.75
C TYR A 183 -7.61 -53.97 12.53
N TYR A 184 -6.78 -53.75 13.55
CA TYR A 184 -6.27 -54.81 14.42
C TYR A 184 -7.42 -55.57 15.12
N TYR A 185 -8.43 -54.87 15.61
CA TYR A 185 -9.57 -55.50 16.29
C TYR A 185 -10.41 -56.37 15.34
N ILE A 186 -10.76 -55.85 14.16
CA ILE A 186 -11.60 -56.57 13.19
C ILE A 186 -10.89 -57.79 12.60
N PHE A 187 -9.64 -57.62 12.17
CA PHE A 187 -8.94 -58.65 11.39
C PHE A 187 -8.23 -59.70 12.25
N LEU A 188 -7.79 -59.35 13.47
CA LEU A 188 -6.99 -60.25 14.31
C LEU A 188 -7.81 -60.99 15.38
N GLN A 189 -8.97 -60.45 15.79
CA GLN A 189 -9.91 -61.19 16.66
C GLN A 189 -10.97 -61.97 15.88
N GLY A 190 -11.19 -61.65 14.60
CA GLY A 190 -12.08 -62.42 13.70
C GLY A 190 -11.47 -63.70 13.14
N VAL A 191 -10.18 -63.96 13.37
CA VAL A 191 -9.49 -65.22 13.04
C VAL A 191 -9.31 -66.05 14.31
N LYS A 192 -10.42 -66.32 14.99
CA LYS A 192 -10.57 -67.37 16.00
C LYS A 192 -11.76 -68.23 15.65
#